data_AF-A0A7S0L8Z4-F1
#
_entry.id   AF-A0A7S0L8Z4-F1
#
_cell.length_a   1.000
_cell.length_b   1.000
_cell.length_c   1.000
_cell.angle_alpha   90.00
_cell.angle_beta   90.00
_cell.angle_gamma   90.00
#
_symmetry.space_group_name_H-M   'P 1'
#
loop_
_entity.id
_entity.type
_entity.pdbx_description
1 polymer ?
#
loop_
_entity_poly.entity_id
_entity_poly.type
_entity_poly.pdbx_seq_one_letter_code
_entity_poly.pdbx_strand_id
1 'polypeptide(L)'
;ACRTSIASPQRTCPDPDSPRSPASGSRDPELPRHRLRSPLLLPSPMATNKKLEEKYQKLLKDIQRRQENRTCFDCDSRGNQYVVLNYGTFVCTTCSGIHREMQHRIKGVNMSTFSTDEIKSLDKGGNATAKAMWMARWNATDGTPPTEGEVEKLRKHIKDKYEHKRWYSDSP
;
A
#
# COMPACT_ATOMS: atom_id res chain seq x y z
N ALA A 1 53.50 -3.91 1.76
CA ALA A 1 53.87 -5.31 2.04
C ALA A 1 52.88 -5.89 3.05
N CYS A 2 52.57 -7.19 2.91
CA CYS A 2 51.65 -8.03 3.71
C CYS A 2 50.16 -7.60 3.65
N ARG A 3 49.25 -8.23 2.89
CA ARG A 3 48.92 -9.67 2.70
C ARG A 3 48.75 -10.42 4.02
N THR A 4 47.49 -10.71 4.36
CA THR A 4 47.08 -12.01 4.91
C THR A 4 45.60 -12.24 4.64
N SER A 5 45.28 -13.50 4.37
CA SER A 5 44.05 -14.06 3.84
C SER A 5 43.66 -15.27 4.71
N ILE A 6 42.48 -15.84 4.43
CA ILE A 6 42.04 -17.21 4.71
C ILE A 6 41.35 -17.44 6.07
N ALA A 7 40.07 -17.81 6.06
CA ALA A 7 39.63 -19.21 6.27
C ALA A 7 38.10 -19.35 6.44
N SER A 8 37.47 -20.10 5.53
CA SER A 8 36.16 -20.74 5.70
C SER A 8 36.23 -21.90 6.73
N PRO A 9 35.08 -22.45 7.14
CA PRO A 9 34.99 -23.90 7.17
C PRO A 9 33.68 -24.41 6.57
N GLN A 10 33.81 -25.24 5.53
CA GLN A 10 32.80 -26.22 5.16
C GLN A 10 32.95 -27.42 6.11
N ARG A 11 31.83 -27.98 6.59
CA ARG A 11 31.80 -29.33 7.19
C ARG A 11 30.85 -30.20 6.37
N THR A 12 31.38 -31.32 5.92
CA THR A 12 30.72 -32.37 5.17
C THR A 12 30.53 -33.61 6.05
N CYS A 13 29.33 -34.20 5.95
CA CYS A 13 28.95 -35.63 6.05
C CYS A 13 29.25 -36.39 7.37
N PRO A 14 28.68 -37.59 7.65
CA PRO A 14 27.81 -38.46 6.83
C PRO A 14 26.57 -39.09 7.55
N ASP A 15 25.62 -39.63 6.77
CA ASP A 15 24.69 -40.73 7.17
C ASP A 15 25.44 -42.07 7.18
N PRO A 16 25.07 -43.11 7.99
CA PRO A 16 24.10 -44.11 7.51
C PRO A 16 23.34 -44.97 8.58
N ASP A 17 22.21 -45.55 8.15
CA ASP A 17 21.60 -46.86 8.48
C ASP A 17 21.72 -47.53 9.88
N SER A 18 20.57 -47.87 10.49
CA SER A 18 20.14 -49.29 10.70
C SER A 18 18.91 -49.48 11.64
N PRO A 19 18.26 -50.67 11.63
CA PRO A 19 16.81 -50.84 11.83
C PRO A 19 16.36 -51.63 13.09
N ARG A 20 15.02 -51.85 13.18
CA ARG A 20 14.24 -52.85 13.98
C ARG A 20 14.10 -52.57 15.48
N SER A 21 12.99 -52.85 16.18
CA SER A 21 11.86 -53.78 15.99
C SER A 21 10.73 -53.48 17.04
N PRO A 22 9.61 -54.23 17.10
CA PRO A 22 8.28 -53.76 17.54
C PRO A 22 7.94 -54.04 19.01
N ALA A 23 6.89 -53.40 19.53
CA ALA A 23 6.16 -53.90 20.70
C ALA A 23 4.67 -53.52 20.67
N SER A 24 3.83 -54.57 20.68
CA SER A 24 2.54 -54.72 21.39
C SER A 24 1.79 -53.44 21.82
N GLY A 25 0.56 -53.19 21.39
CA GLY A 25 -0.59 -54.03 21.74
C GLY A 25 -1.17 -53.61 23.09
N SER A 26 -2.14 -52.69 23.10
CA SER A 26 -3.15 -52.59 24.15
C SER A 26 -4.45 -52.06 23.56
N ARG A 27 -5.54 -52.71 23.94
CA ARG A 27 -6.91 -52.44 23.52
C ARG A 27 -7.46 -51.36 24.44
N ASP A 28 -7.94 -50.26 23.88
CA ASP A 28 -8.77 -49.30 24.61
C ASP A 28 -10.26 -49.54 24.34
N PRO A 29 -11.13 -49.41 25.36
CA PRO A 29 -12.55 -49.66 25.24
C PRO A 29 -13.29 -48.51 24.54
N GLU A 30 -14.25 -48.89 23.69
CA GLU A 30 -15.09 -48.03 22.88
C GLU A 30 -15.96 -47.09 23.75
N LEU A 31 -15.77 -45.76 23.62
CA LEU A 31 -16.58 -44.75 24.31
C LEU A 31 -17.95 -44.56 23.59
N PRO A 32 -19.06 -44.31 24.32
CA PRO A 32 -20.38 -44.17 23.70
C PRO A 32 -20.48 -42.93 22.81
N ARG A 33 -20.93 -43.14 21.56
CA ARG A 33 -21.20 -42.06 20.59
C ARG A 33 -22.36 -41.17 21.04
N HIS A 34 -22.07 -40.14 21.84
CA HIS A 34 -22.95 -38.99 21.94
C HIS A 34 -22.90 -38.20 20.62
N ARG A 35 -24.06 -37.98 19.99
CA ARG A 35 -24.21 -37.14 18.81
C ARG A 35 -23.72 -35.73 19.14
N LEU A 36 -22.47 -35.41 18.77
CA LEU A 36 -22.03 -34.03 18.61
C LEU A 36 -22.92 -33.41 17.54
N ARG A 37 -23.81 -32.49 17.96
CA ARG A 37 -24.45 -31.55 17.04
C ARG A 37 -23.34 -30.89 16.24
N SER A 38 -23.42 -31.00 14.91
CA SER A 38 -22.46 -30.38 13.99
C SER A 38 -22.23 -28.92 14.39
N PRO A 39 -20.97 -28.45 14.52
CA PRO A 39 -20.73 -27.04 14.66
C PRO A 39 -21.19 -26.39 13.36
N LEU A 40 -22.08 -25.41 13.47
CA LEU A 40 -22.36 -24.49 12.38
C LEU A 40 -21.01 -23.94 11.93
N LEU A 41 -20.60 -24.27 10.70
CA LEU A 41 -19.41 -23.74 10.07
C LEU A 41 -19.60 -22.23 9.91
N LEU A 42 -19.20 -21.47 10.94
CA LEU A 42 -19.04 -20.04 10.83
C LEU A 42 -18.03 -19.79 9.71
N PRO A 43 -18.33 -18.93 8.72
CA PRO A 43 -17.40 -18.65 7.65
C PRO A 43 -16.09 -18.10 8.24
N SER A 44 -14.97 -18.71 7.87
CA SER A 44 -13.63 -18.29 8.28
C SER A 44 -13.41 -16.80 7.98
N PRO A 45 -12.83 -16.00 8.89
CA PRO A 45 -12.65 -14.54 8.74
C PRO A 45 -11.85 -14.13 7.48
N MET A 46 -11.18 -15.08 6.83
CA MET A 46 -10.47 -14.86 5.58
C MET A 46 -11.40 -14.71 4.36
N ALA A 47 -12.55 -15.39 4.33
CA ALA A 47 -13.46 -15.36 3.18
C ALA A 47 -14.28 -14.06 3.10
N THR A 48 -14.61 -13.49 4.25
CA THR A 48 -15.30 -12.19 4.36
C THR A 48 -14.40 -11.01 3.97
N ASN A 49 -13.09 -11.11 4.23
CA ASN A 49 -12.12 -10.08 3.87
C ASN A 49 -11.92 -9.97 2.36
N LYS A 50 -11.78 -11.09 1.64
CA LYS A 50 -11.56 -11.05 0.18
C LYS A 50 -12.69 -10.35 -0.57
N LYS A 51 -13.96 -10.66 -0.25
CA LYS A 51 -15.13 -10.03 -0.89
C LYS A 51 -15.22 -8.54 -0.57
N LEU A 52 -14.73 -8.12 0.59
CA LEU A 52 -14.68 -6.71 0.99
C LEU A 52 -13.56 -5.97 0.24
N GLU A 53 -12.39 -6.57 0.12
CA GLU A 53 -11.25 -6.04 -0.64
C GLU A 53 -11.62 -5.83 -2.11
N GLU A 54 -12.28 -6.80 -2.75
CA GLU A 54 -12.78 -6.68 -4.13
C GLU A 54 -13.75 -5.49 -4.30
N LYS A 55 -14.64 -5.29 -3.32
CA LYS A 55 -15.55 -4.14 -3.32
C LYS A 55 -14.79 -2.82 -3.19
N TYR A 56 -13.81 -2.74 -2.29
CA TYR A 56 -12.99 -1.54 -2.10
C TYR A 56 -12.13 -1.22 -3.31
N GLN A 57 -11.57 -2.25 -3.97
CA GLN A 57 -10.86 -2.09 -5.23
C GLN A 57 -11.76 -1.53 -6.33
N LYS A 58 -13.02 -1.97 -6.40
CA LYS A 58 -13.99 -1.41 -7.35
C LYS A 58 -14.31 0.06 -7.04
N LEU A 59 -14.62 0.37 -5.78
CA LEU A 59 -14.90 1.75 -5.35
C LEU A 59 -13.72 2.69 -5.59
N LEU A 60 -12.49 2.24 -5.30
CA LEU A 60 -11.30 3.03 -5.54
C LEU A 60 -11.12 3.37 -7.02
N LYS A 61 -11.39 2.42 -7.92
CA LYS A 61 -11.40 2.67 -9.37
C LYS A 61 -12.51 3.64 -9.78
N ASP A 62 -13.66 3.59 -9.14
CA ASP A 62 -14.75 4.55 -9.37
C ASP A 62 -14.33 5.97 -8.98
N ILE A 63 -13.68 6.14 -7.82
CA ILE A 63 -13.15 7.41 -7.33
C ILE A 63 -12.06 7.93 -8.26
N GLN A 64 -11.12 7.08 -8.67
CA GLN A 64 -10.03 7.43 -9.59
C GLN A 64 -10.54 7.91 -10.96
N ARG A 65 -11.70 7.42 -11.40
CA ARG A 65 -12.32 7.80 -12.69
C ARG A 65 -13.01 9.16 -12.68
N ARG A 66 -13.15 9.82 -11.53
CA ARG A 66 -13.67 11.20 -11.43
C ARG A 66 -12.74 12.18 -12.13
N GLN A 67 -13.29 13.24 -12.71
CA GLN A 67 -12.56 14.15 -13.59
C GLN A 67 -11.33 14.76 -12.91
N GLU A 68 -11.45 15.08 -11.63
CA GLU A 68 -10.43 15.72 -10.80
C GLU A 68 -9.29 14.76 -10.45
N ASN A 69 -9.55 13.44 -10.44
CA ASN A 69 -8.59 12.40 -10.05
C ASN A 69 -7.89 11.74 -11.25
N ARG A 70 -8.25 12.10 -12.50
CA ARG A 70 -7.68 11.53 -13.73
C ARG A 70 -6.26 12.00 -14.05
N THR A 71 -5.87 13.15 -13.51
CA THR A 71 -4.56 13.77 -13.71
C THR A 71 -3.79 13.88 -12.40
N CYS A 72 -2.47 13.77 -12.50
CA CYS A 72 -1.59 13.81 -11.35
C CYS A 72 -1.74 15.13 -10.64
N PHE A 73 -1.93 15.06 -9.33
CA PHE A 73 -2.16 16.26 -8.54
C PHE A 73 -0.96 17.23 -8.50
N ASP A 74 0.26 16.76 -8.80
CA ASP A 74 1.48 17.58 -8.72
C ASP A 74 2.09 17.96 -10.08
N CYS A 75 1.92 17.15 -11.12
CA CYS A 75 2.51 17.40 -12.45
C CYS A 75 1.50 17.35 -13.61
N ASP A 76 0.20 17.19 -13.31
CA ASP A 76 -0.89 17.08 -14.29
C ASP A 76 -0.76 15.96 -15.34
N SER A 77 0.21 15.04 -15.19
CA SER A 77 0.34 13.90 -16.10
C SER A 77 -0.83 12.92 -15.97
N ARG A 78 -1.12 12.19 -17.04
CA ARG A 78 -2.22 11.22 -17.05
C ARG A 78 -1.76 9.88 -16.46
N GLY A 79 -2.72 9.13 -15.93
CA GLY A 79 -2.45 7.76 -15.48
C GLY A 79 -1.91 7.69 -14.05
N ASN A 80 -2.62 8.33 -13.12
CA ASN A 80 -2.30 8.22 -11.70
C ASN A 80 -2.44 6.79 -11.22
N GLN A 81 -1.39 6.19 -10.68
CA GLN A 81 -1.43 4.81 -10.16
C GLN A 81 -1.29 4.73 -8.65
N TYR A 82 -1.01 5.86 -8.00
CA TYR A 82 -0.71 5.93 -6.59
C TYR A 82 -1.60 6.93 -5.88
N VAL A 83 -1.84 6.67 -4.60
CA VAL A 83 -2.56 7.55 -3.69
C VAL A 83 -1.62 7.97 -2.56
N VAL A 84 -1.50 9.27 -2.32
CA VAL A 84 -0.82 9.81 -1.14
C VAL A 84 -1.85 9.96 -0.03
N LEU A 85 -1.82 9.05 0.94
CA LEU A 85 -2.85 8.93 1.98
C LEU A 85 -2.92 10.15 2.90
N ASN A 86 -1.78 10.81 3.15
CA ASN A 86 -1.72 12.01 3.99
C ASN A 86 -2.63 13.13 3.45
N TYR A 87 -2.72 13.25 2.13
CA TYR A 87 -3.41 14.36 1.46
C TYR A 87 -4.66 13.92 0.71
N GLY A 88 -4.88 12.61 0.58
CA GLY A 88 -6.01 12.04 -0.18
C GLY A 88 -5.89 12.30 -1.68
N THR A 89 -4.67 12.42 -2.22
CA THR A 89 -4.41 12.81 -3.61
C THR A 89 -3.99 11.62 -4.47
N PHE A 90 -4.37 11.67 -5.75
CA PHE A 90 -3.95 10.73 -6.79
C PHE A 90 -2.77 11.30 -7.56
N VAL A 91 -1.69 10.51 -7.65
CA VAL A 91 -0.42 10.93 -8.24
C VAL A 91 0.15 9.87 -9.20
N CYS A 92 1.01 10.31 -10.12
CA CYS A 92 1.74 9.43 -11.03
C CYS A 92 2.89 8.70 -10.31
N THR A 93 3.50 7.74 -11.01
CA THR A 93 4.64 6.95 -10.50
C THR A 93 5.81 7.85 -10.10
N THR A 94 6.15 8.84 -10.92
CA THR A 94 7.26 9.76 -10.69
C THR A 94 7.04 10.60 -9.43
N CYS A 95 5.87 11.25 -9.30
CA CYS A 95 5.51 12.02 -8.11
C CYS A 95 5.47 11.14 -6.86
N SER A 96 4.98 9.90 -6.99
CA SER A 96 4.98 8.95 -5.87
C SER A 96 6.40 8.67 -5.36
N GLY A 97 7.41 8.61 -6.23
CA GLY A 97 8.81 8.45 -5.83
C GLY A 97 9.29 9.62 -4.97
N ILE A 98 9.00 10.85 -5.40
CA ILE A 98 9.37 12.07 -4.68
C ILE A 98 8.62 12.13 -3.33
N HIS A 99 7.34 11.76 -3.29
CA HIS A 99 6.58 11.68 -2.03
C HIS A 99 7.20 10.71 -1.01
N ARG A 100 7.89 9.63 -1.44
CA ARG A 100 8.59 8.71 -0.54
C ARG A 100 9.82 9.36 0.09
N GLU A 101 10.52 10.22 -0.64
CA GLU A 101 11.68 10.98 -0.12
C GLU A 101 11.28 11.85 1.08
N MET A 102 10.05 12.39 1.08
CA MET A 102 9.49 13.19 2.17
C MET A 102 8.71 12.36 3.20
N GLN A 103 8.89 11.02 3.20
CA GLN A 103 8.25 10.10 4.15
C GLN A 103 6.71 10.15 4.19
N HIS A 104 6.07 10.55 3.09
CA HIS A 104 4.61 10.48 2.97
C HIS A 104 4.13 9.02 2.82
N ARG A 105 2.94 8.71 3.34
CA ARG A 105 2.30 7.39 3.20
C ARG A 105 1.67 7.28 1.82
N ILE A 106 2.11 6.29 1.05
CA ILE A 106 1.67 6.08 -0.33
C ILE A 106 1.17 4.64 -0.49
N LYS A 107 0.07 4.47 -1.23
CA LYS A 107 -0.45 3.16 -1.63
C LYS A 107 -0.66 3.10 -3.15
N GLY A 108 -0.38 1.95 -3.74
CA GLY A 108 -0.67 1.70 -5.16
C GLY A 108 -2.14 1.33 -5.32
N VAL A 109 -2.85 1.95 -6.26
CA VAL A 109 -4.29 1.74 -6.47
C VAL A 109 -4.62 0.27 -6.68
N ASN A 110 -3.87 -0.42 -7.55
CA ASN A 110 -4.13 -1.83 -7.89
C ASN A 110 -3.27 -2.83 -7.07
N MET A 111 -2.33 -2.36 -6.24
CA MET A 111 -1.31 -3.21 -5.61
C MET A 111 -1.41 -3.25 -4.09
N SER A 112 -2.31 -2.45 -3.49
CA SER A 112 -2.36 -2.28 -2.04
C SER A 112 -3.77 -2.49 -1.50
N THR A 113 -3.85 -3.00 -0.27
CA THR A 113 -5.10 -3.11 0.48
C THR A 113 -5.43 -1.75 1.13
N PHE A 114 -6.66 -1.30 0.92
CA PHE A 114 -7.19 -0.08 1.52
C PHE A 114 -8.18 -0.44 2.63
N SER A 115 -8.08 0.30 3.73
CA SER A 115 -9.07 0.21 4.81
C SER A 115 -10.35 0.95 4.43
N THR A 116 -11.42 0.63 5.14
CA THR A 116 -12.73 1.28 5.00
C THR A 116 -12.63 2.80 5.11
N ASP A 117 -11.85 3.30 6.07
CA ASP A 117 -11.74 4.74 6.34
C ASP A 117 -10.91 5.46 5.28
N GLU A 118 -9.86 4.81 4.75
CA GLU A 118 -9.09 5.34 3.62
C GLU A 118 -9.98 5.49 2.37
N ILE A 119 -10.79 4.48 2.03
CA ILE A 119 -11.72 4.56 0.89
C ILE A 119 -12.74 5.67 1.10
N LYS A 120 -13.37 5.76 2.28
CA LYS A 120 -14.35 6.81 2.59
C LYS A 120 -13.73 8.21 2.53
N SER A 121 -12.48 8.36 2.99
CA SER A 121 -11.75 9.63 2.92
C SER A 121 -11.49 10.04 1.47
N LEU A 122 -11.05 9.10 0.63
CA LEU A 122 -10.85 9.35 -0.80
C LEU A 122 -12.15 9.62 -1.55
N ASP A 123 -13.24 8.98 -1.13
CA ASP A 123 -14.57 9.14 -1.71
C ASP A 123 -15.18 10.51 -1.42
N LYS A 124 -15.01 11.02 -0.19
CA LYS A 124 -15.47 12.35 0.20
C LYS A 124 -14.52 13.47 -0.25
N GLY A 125 -13.24 13.14 -0.36
CA GLY A 125 -12.17 14.06 -0.72
C GLY A 125 -11.72 13.88 -2.16
N GLY A 126 -10.45 13.49 -2.31
CA GLY A 126 -9.78 13.41 -3.61
C GLY A 126 -9.08 14.71 -4.01
N ASN A 127 -8.61 14.75 -5.24
CA ASN A 127 -7.84 15.87 -5.77
C ASN A 127 -8.60 17.19 -5.75
N ALA A 128 -9.93 17.17 -5.88
CA ALA A 128 -10.76 18.38 -5.82
C ALA A 128 -10.61 19.10 -4.46
N THR A 129 -10.79 18.35 -3.38
CA THR A 129 -10.67 18.88 -2.01
C THR A 129 -9.21 19.24 -1.70
N ALA A 130 -8.27 18.39 -2.12
CA ALA A 130 -6.86 18.69 -1.95
C ALA A 130 -6.44 19.95 -2.72
N LYS A 131 -7.02 20.23 -3.89
CA LYS A 131 -6.75 21.46 -4.67
C LYS A 131 -7.22 22.69 -3.91
N ALA A 132 -8.42 22.65 -3.33
CA ALA A 132 -8.96 23.74 -2.53
C ALA A 132 -8.06 24.10 -1.34
N MET A 133 -7.39 23.11 -0.73
CA MET A 133 -6.48 23.35 0.40
C MET A 133 -5.04 23.64 -0.03
N TRP A 134 -4.43 22.77 -0.82
CA TRP A 134 -2.99 22.79 -1.14
C TRP A 134 -2.62 23.67 -2.34
N MET A 135 -3.61 24.15 -3.08
CA MET A 135 -3.44 25.12 -4.18
C MET A 135 -4.31 26.35 -3.98
N ALA A 136 -4.79 26.60 -2.75
CA ALA A 136 -5.69 27.70 -2.41
C ALA A 136 -5.16 29.07 -2.83
N ARG A 137 -3.84 29.28 -2.64
CA ARG A 137 -3.15 30.55 -2.90
C ARG A 137 -2.34 30.55 -4.19
N TRP A 138 -2.45 29.47 -4.99
CA TRP A 138 -1.75 29.37 -6.27
C TRP A 138 -2.26 30.43 -7.23
N ASN A 139 -1.37 31.22 -7.81
CA ASN A 139 -1.74 32.29 -8.73
C ASN A 139 -0.84 32.32 -9.97
N ALA A 140 -1.13 33.23 -10.90
CA ALA A 140 -0.41 33.33 -12.17
C ALA A 140 1.10 33.60 -12.04
N THR A 141 1.55 34.20 -10.92
CA THR A 141 2.98 34.49 -10.68
C THR A 141 3.77 33.23 -10.29
N ASP A 142 3.11 32.17 -9.83
CA ASP A 142 3.74 30.89 -9.53
C ASP A 142 3.98 30.04 -10.80
N GLY A 143 3.44 30.47 -11.94
CA GLY A 143 3.63 29.83 -13.24
C GLY A 143 2.77 28.60 -13.45
N THR A 144 3.26 27.66 -14.25
CA THR A 144 2.64 26.35 -14.48
C THR A 144 3.34 25.28 -13.64
N PRO A 145 2.61 24.25 -13.16
CA PRO A 145 3.26 23.14 -12.49
C PRO A 145 4.28 22.46 -13.43
N PRO A 146 5.41 21.97 -12.89
CA PRO A 146 6.43 21.31 -13.68
C PRO A 146 5.90 20.01 -14.27
N THR A 147 6.39 19.67 -15.45
CA THR A 147 5.99 18.44 -16.14
C THR A 147 6.67 17.21 -15.53
N GLU A 148 6.14 16.02 -15.81
CA GLU A 148 6.70 14.76 -15.31
C GLU A 148 8.19 14.53 -15.69
N GLY A 149 8.65 15.08 -16.82
CA GLY A 149 10.04 14.98 -17.26
C GLY A 149 11.03 15.86 -16.49
N GLU A 150 10.55 16.88 -15.78
CA GLU A 150 11.39 17.86 -15.08
C GLU A 150 11.54 17.51 -13.59
N VAL A 151 12.06 16.31 -13.31
CA VAL A 151 12.05 15.68 -11.99
C VAL A 151 12.60 16.57 -10.88
N GLU A 152 13.67 17.34 -11.13
CA GLU A 152 14.25 18.22 -10.10
C GLU A 152 13.34 19.42 -9.78
N LYS A 153 12.74 20.03 -10.81
CA LYS A 153 11.75 21.11 -10.62
C LYS A 153 10.51 20.58 -9.91
N LEU A 154 10.08 19.38 -10.27
CA LEU A 154 8.96 18.68 -9.65
C LEU A 154 9.24 18.37 -8.18
N ARG A 155 10.44 17.90 -7.84
CA ARG A 155 10.88 17.70 -6.45
C ARG A 155 10.78 18.99 -5.66
N LYS A 156 11.32 20.08 -6.19
CA LYS A 156 11.22 21.40 -5.55
C LYS A 156 9.77 21.85 -5.38
N HIS A 157 8.95 21.71 -6.42
CA HIS A 157 7.53 22.09 -6.38
C HIS A 157 6.77 21.32 -5.29
N ILE A 158 6.96 20.00 -5.21
CA ILE A 158 6.30 19.15 -4.22
C ILE A 158 6.76 19.52 -2.80
N LYS A 159 8.05 19.79 -2.58
CA LYS A 159 8.53 20.29 -1.27
C LYS A 159 7.92 21.63 -0.90
N ASP A 160 7.90 22.59 -1.83
CA ASP A 160 7.29 23.90 -1.60
C ASP A 160 5.79 23.78 -1.27
N LYS A 161 5.09 22.84 -1.92
CA LYS A 161 3.67 22.58 -1.73
C LYS A 161 3.35 21.98 -0.36
N TYR A 162 4.06 20.92 0.05
CA TYR A 162 3.68 20.12 1.23
C TYR A 162 4.52 20.43 2.49
N GLU A 163 5.83 20.65 2.35
CA GLU A 163 6.70 20.94 3.49
C GLU A 163 6.63 22.43 3.84
N HIS A 164 6.80 23.31 2.85
CA HIS A 164 6.73 24.76 3.07
C HIS A 164 5.31 25.31 3.09
N LYS A 165 4.30 24.49 2.73
CA LYS A 165 2.89 24.88 2.72
C LYS A 165 2.63 26.16 1.93
N ARG A 166 3.41 26.41 0.87
CA ARG A 166 3.48 27.70 0.17
C ARG A 166 2.12 28.20 -0.29
N TRP A 167 1.27 27.28 -0.74
CA TRP A 167 -0.07 27.58 -1.26
C TRP A 167 -1.21 27.05 -0.40
N TYR A 168 -0.89 26.58 0.81
CA TYR A 168 -1.84 25.94 1.70
C TYR A 168 -2.80 26.94 2.38
N SER A 169 -4.05 26.53 2.59
CA SER A 169 -5.06 27.23 3.39
C SER A 169 -5.79 26.24 4.31
N ASP A 170 -5.97 26.62 5.59
CA ASP A 170 -6.74 25.85 6.58
C ASP A 170 -8.26 25.94 6.38
N SER A 171 -8.75 26.91 5.60
CA SER A 171 -10.15 26.98 5.15
C SER A 171 -10.27 26.49 3.71
N PRO A 172 -11.06 25.42 3.45
CA PRO A 172 -11.39 24.98 2.10
C PRO A 172 -12.35 25.94 1.38
#